data_AF-B7GL93-F1
#
_entry.id   AF-B7GL93-F1
#
_cell.length_a   1.000
_cell.length_b   1.000
_cell.length_c   1.000
_cell.angle_alpha   90.00
_cell.angle_beta   90.00
_cell.angle_gamma   90.00
#
_symmetry.space_group_name_H-M   'P 1'
#
loop_
_entity.id
_entity.type
_entity.pdbx_description
1 polymer ?
#
loop_
_entity_poly.entity_id
_entity_poly.type
_entity_poly.pdbx_seq_one_letter_code
_entity_poly.pdbx_strand_id
1 'polypeptide(L)'
;MNNGNFLCYDNKKWKGLSNVKIRKTMIDSPSLQQNVYIYENKKEQYIVVAIPYLEWSIHVTYDDLANIELRLQQSLANVLDEEHVLPLAMKLAQWMREM
;
A
#
# COMPACT_ATOMS: atom_id res chain seq x y z
N MET A 1 -5.98 -27.74 13.39
CA MET A 1 -6.39 -26.57 14.21
C MET A 1 -5.40 -25.47 13.91
N ASN A 2 -5.85 -24.41 13.21
CA ASN A 2 -4.98 -23.30 12.84
C ASN A 2 -4.55 -22.54 14.10
N ASN A 3 -3.24 -22.46 14.33
CA ASN A 3 -2.64 -21.61 15.34
C ASN A 3 -2.78 -20.15 14.91
N GLY A 4 -3.94 -19.56 15.18
CA GLY A 4 -4.19 -18.14 14.98
C GLY A 4 -3.33 -17.33 15.94
N ASN A 5 -2.16 -16.90 15.48
CA ASN A 5 -1.43 -15.83 16.14
C ASN A 5 -2.26 -14.55 15.99
N PHE A 6 -3.01 -14.20 17.04
CA PHE A 6 -3.68 -12.93 17.14
C PHE A 6 -2.63 -11.80 17.12
N LEU A 7 -2.71 -10.94 16.11
CA LEU A 7 -1.92 -9.73 16.00
C LEU A 7 -2.41 -8.73 17.06
N CYS A 8 -1.69 -8.62 18.18
CA CYS A 8 -1.99 -7.66 19.24
C CYS A 8 -1.15 -6.39 19.08
N TYR A 9 -1.83 -5.23 19.02
CA TYR A 9 -1.20 -3.91 19.09
C TYR A 9 -0.89 -3.60 20.56
N ASP A 10 0.34 -3.87 20.98
CA ASP A 10 0.81 -3.51 22.31
C ASP A 10 2.08 -2.65 22.19
N ASN A 11 2.20 -1.62 23.03
CA ASN A 11 3.36 -0.73 23.10
C ASN A 11 3.80 -0.05 21.78
N LYS A 12 2.85 0.48 20.99
CA LYS A 12 3.11 1.28 19.77
C LYS A 12 4.02 0.59 18.74
N LYS A 13 4.18 -0.73 18.81
CA LYS A 13 4.95 -1.54 17.86
C LYS A 13 4.20 -2.82 17.57
N TRP A 14 3.89 -3.02 16.29
CA TRP A 14 3.36 -4.29 15.81
C TRP A 14 4.46 -5.37 15.91
N LYS A 15 4.42 -6.21 16.94
CA LYS A 15 5.28 -7.40 17.00
C LYS A 15 4.84 -8.39 15.91
N GLY A 16 5.74 -8.74 15.01
CA GLY A 16 5.49 -9.67 13.88
C GLY A 16 5.32 -8.98 12.51
N LEU A 17 5.24 -7.64 12.46
CA LEU A 17 5.16 -6.83 11.24
C LEU A 17 6.42 -5.98 11.07
N SER A 18 7.61 -6.60 11.11
CA SER A 18 8.89 -5.88 10.91
C SER A 18 9.00 -5.19 9.54
N ASN A 19 8.08 -5.48 8.61
CA ASN A 19 8.17 -5.09 7.21
C ASN A 19 7.07 -4.10 6.77
N VAL A 20 6.41 -3.42 7.71
CA VAL A 20 5.47 -2.34 7.37
C VAL A 20 6.22 -1.01 7.34
N LYS A 21 6.20 -0.33 6.18
CA LYS A 21 6.61 1.06 6.02
C LYS A 21 5.36 1.94 5.92
N ILE A 22 5.38 3.09 6.58
CA ILE A 22 4.32 4.10 6.49
C ILE A 22 4.88 5.30 5.74
N ARG A 23 4.24 5.67 4.64
CA ARG A 23 4.55 6.86 3.84
C ARG A 23 3.42 7.87 3.96
N LYS A 24 3.70 9.13 3.63
CA LYS A 24 2.72 10.20 3.58
C LYS A 24 2.70 10.86 2.21
N THR A 25 1.51 11.17 1.71
CA THR A 25 1.34 11.94 0.48
C THR A 25 0.05 12.74 0.52
N MET A 26 0.02 13.83 -0.24
CA MET A 26 -1.23 14.46 -0.66
C MET A 26 -1.83 13.59 -1.77
N ILE A 27 -3.15 13.44 -1.78
CA ILE A 27 -3.86 12.62 -2.76
C ILE A 27 -4.76 13.52 -3.60
N ASP A 28 -5.84 13.99 -3.02
CA ASP A 28 -6.91 14.82 -3.63
C ASP A 28 -6.95 16.24 -3.04
N SER A 29 -6.42 16.41 -1.82
CA SER A 29 -6.33 17.70 -1.15
C SER A 29 -4.87 18.12 -0.91
N PRO A 30 -4.46 19.32 -1.35
CA PRO A 30 -3.10 19.82 -1.13
C PRO A 30 -2.82 20.22 0.32
N SER A 31 -3.83 20.32 1.19
CA SER A 31 -3.68 20.74 2.58
C SER A 31 -3.65 19.57 3.57
N LEU A 32 -3.91 18.33 3.13
CA LEU A 32 -4.02 17.17 4.02
C LEU A 32 -3.15 16.01 3.54
N GLN A 33 -2.16 15.64 4.37
CA GLN A 33 -1.35 14.46 4.12
C GLN A 33 -2.07 13.20 4.60
N GLN A 34 -2.18 12.22 3.71
CA GLN A 34 -2.76 10.91 3.99
C GLN A 34 -1.67 9.86 4.20
N ASN A 35 -1.96 8.89 5.07
CA ASN A 35 -1.06 7.77 5.33
C ASN A 35 -1.25 6.67 4.28
N VAL A 36 -0.12 6.17 3.78
CA VAL A 36 -0.04 4.99 2.92
C VAL A 36 0.75 3.93 3.66
N TYR A 37 0.16 2.75 3.81
CA TYR A 37 0.77 1.61 4.49
C TYR A 37 1.27 0.64 3.43
N ILE A 38 2.54 0.28 3.49
CA ILE A 38 3.17 -0.66 2.56
C ILE A 38 3.76 -1.78 3.39
N TYR A 39 3.21 -2.98 3.22
CA TYR A 39 3.67 -4.20 3.87
C TYR A 39 4.35 -5.11 2.85
N GLU A 40 5.51 -5.63 3.18
CA GLU A 40 6.23 -6.60 2.35
C GLU A 40 6.37 -7.95 3.07
N ASN A 41 5.93 -9.02 2.43
CA ASN A 41 6.20 -10.38 2.84
C ASN A 41 7.26 -11.01 1.94
N LYS A 42 8.52 -10.96 2.37
CA LYS A 42 9.65 -11.57 1.63
C LYS A 42 9.59 -13.09 1.57
N LYS A 43 8.94 -13.75 2.53
CA LYS A 43 8.85 -15.22 2.52
C LYS A 43 7.89 -15.71 1.45
N GLU A 44 6.76 -15.02 1.32
CA GLU A 44 5.68 -15.35 0.37
C GLU A 44 5.72 -14.49 -0.90
N GLN A 45 6.75 -13.64 -1.04
CA GLN A 45 7.04 -12.84 -2.23
C GLN A 45 5.84 -11.99 -2.68
N TYR A 46 5.31 -11.18 -1.76
CA TYR A 46 4.27 -10.19 -2.09
C TYR A 46 4.39 -8.89 -1.30
N ILE A 47 3.73 -7.85 -1.81
CA ILE A 47 3.56 -6.55 -1.20
C ILE A 47 2.07 -6.24 -1.11
N VAL A 48 1.64 -5.67 0.01
CA VAL A 48 0.31 -5.09 0.19
C VAL A 48 0.45 -3.59 0.40
N VAL A 49 -0.31 -2.81 -0.37
CA VAL A 49 -0.43 -1.36 -0.19
C VAL A 49 -1.86 -1.04 0.24
N ALA A 50 -2.01 -0.22 1.28
CA ALA A 50 -3.31 0.22 1.77
C ALA A 50 -3.34 1.74 2.03
N ILE A 51 -4.44 2.37 1.63
CA ILE A 51 -4.73 3.79 1.84
C ILE A 51 -6.11 3.88 2.50
N PRO A 52 -6.17 3.88 3.86
CA PRO A 52 -7.45 3.87 4.58
C PRO A 52 -8.34 5.08 4.28
N TYR A 53 -7.76 6.23 3.98
CA TYR A 53 -8.50 7.43 3.58
C TYR A 53 -9.41 7.18 2.36
N LEU A 54 -8.99 6.31 1.45
CA LEU A 54 -9.73 5.94 0.23
C LEU A 54 -10.49 4.61 0.38
N GLU A 55 -10.48 4.00 1.58
CA GLU A 55 -10.96 2.63 1.82
C GLU A 55 -10.39 1.60 0.81
N TRP A 56 -9.15 1.83 0.37
CA TRP A 56 -8.55 1.10 -0.75
C TRP A 56 -7.31 0.31 -0.35
N SER A 57 -7.15 -0.87 -0.94
CA SER A 57 -5.92 -1.65 -0.83
C SER A 57 -5.68 -2.53 -2.06
N ILE A 58 -4.43 -2.94 -2.26
CA ILE A 58 -4.03 -3.86 -3.32
C ILE A 58 -2.98 -4.85 -2.83
N HIS A 59 -3.08 -6.09 -3.32
CA HIS A 59 -2.08 -7.15 -3.15
C HIS A 59 -1.34 -7.39 -4.47
N VAL A 60 -0.01 -7.42 -4.41
CA VAL A 60 0.87 -7.42 -5.59
C VAL A 60 2.01 -8.39 -5.36
N THR A 61 2.22 -9.35 -6.27
CA THR A 61 3.39 -10.24 -6.25
C THR A 61 4.59 -9.56 -6.90
N TYR A 62 5.79 -10.12 -6.77
CA TYR A 62 6.97 -9.53 -7.43
C TYR A 62 6.88 -9.62 -8.96
N ASP A 63 6.23 -10.64 -9.49
CA ASP A 63 5.99 -10.80 -10.94
C ASP A 63 5.10 -9.69 -11.51
N ASP A 64 4.15 -9.21 -10.70
CA ASP A 64 3.24 -8.11 -11.08
C ASP A 64 3.97 -6.75 -11.18
N LEU A 65 5.14 -6.58 -10.53
CA LEU A 65 5.84 -5.29 -10.43
C LEU A 65 6.28 -4.72 -11.78
N ALA A 66 6.47 -5.57 -12.79
CA ALA A 66 6.85 -5.13 -14.14
C ALA A 66 5.78 -4.22 -14.78
N ASN A 67 4.49 -4.49 -14.53
CA ASN A 67 3.36 -3.78 -15.14
C ASN A 67 2.45 -3.11 -14.09
N ILE A 68 2.96 -2.88 -12.87
CA ILE A 68 2.13 -2.48 -11.74
C ILE A 68 1.48 -1.10 -11.90
N GLU A 69 2.08 -0.19 -12.67
CA GLU A 69 1.56 1.16 -12.87
C GLU A 69 0.18 1.16 -13.53
N LEU A 70 -0.03 0.35 -14.57
CA LEU A 70 -1.33 0.24 -15.24
C LEU A 70 -2.39 -0.35 -14.31
N ARG A 71 -2.03 -1.41 -13.57
CA ARG A 71 -2.93 -2.06 -12.62
C ARG A 71 -3.31 -1.14 -11.45
N LEU A 72 -2.36 -0.33 -10.97
CA LEU A 72 -2.62 0.71 -9.97
C LEU A 72 -3.56 1.78 -10.51
N GLN A 73 -3.33 2.28 -11.73
CA GLN A 73 -4.21 3.27 -12.35
C GLN A 73 -5.65 2.76 -12.47
N GLN A 74 -5.84 1.55 -13.02
CA GLN A 74 -7.15 0.92 -13.16
C GLN A 74 -7.86 0.71 -11.82
N SER A 75 -7.11 0.31 -10.79
CA SER A 75 -7.67 0.08 -9.47
C SER A 75 -8.04 1.38 -8.75
N LEU A 76 -7.16 2.39 -8.82
CA LEU A 76 -7.35 3.70 -8.18
C LEU A 76 -8.46 4.52 -8.86
N ALA A 77 -8.67 4.37 -10.16
CA ALA A 77 -9.75 5.05 -10.88
C ALA A 77 -11.16 4.73 -10.36
N ASN A 78 -11.32 3.66 -9.56
CA ASN A 78 -12.60 3.35 -8.92
C ASN A 78 -12.87 4.16 -7.64
N VAL A 79 -11.84 4.81 -7.08
CA VAL A 79 -11.90 5.49 -5.76
C VAL A 79 -11.35 6.91 -5.80
N LEU A 80 -10.89 7.38 -6.96
CA LEU A 80 -10.26 8.69 -7.15
C LEU A 80 -10.62 9.30 -8.50
N ASP A 81 -10.64 10.63 -8.53
CA ASP A 81 -10.77 11.41 -9.75
C ASP A 81 -9.53 11.26 -10.65
N GLU A 82 -9.76 11.28 -11.96
CA GLU A 82 -8.76 10.97 -13.01
C GLU A 82 -7.46 11.78 -12.86
N GLU A 83 -7.56 13.06 -12.47
CA GLU A 83 -6.41 13.94 -12.29
C GLU A 83 -5.46 13.50 -11.16
N HIS A 84 -5.93 12.72 -10.18
CA HIS A 84 -5.15 12.23 -9.05
C HIS A 84 -4.66 10.78 -9.24
N VAL A 85 -5.27 10.02 -10.16
CA VAL A 85 -4.98 8.60 -10.38
C VAL A 85 -3.54 8.36 -10.83
N LEU A 86 -3.11 9.00 -11.92
CA LEU A 86 -1.77 8.78 -12.50
C LEU A 86 -0.64 9.19 -11.54
N PRO A 87 -0.65 10.40 -10.94
CA PRO A 87 0.39 10.82 -10.00
C PRO A 87 0.50 9.87 -8.80
N LEU A 88 -0.62 9.41 -8.24
CA LEU A 88 -0.60 8.49 -7.10
C LEU A 88 -0.11 7.11 -7.52
N ALA A 89 -0.57 6.56 -8.65
CA ALA A 89 -0.13 5.27 -9.16
C ALA A 89 1.39 5.21 -9.37
N MET A 90 1.98 6.23 -10.00
CA MET A 90 3.42 6.31 -10.20
C MET A 90 4.18 6.33 -8.88
N LYS A 91 3.69 7.11 -7.90
CA LYS A 91 4.30 7.23 -6.58
C LYS A 91 4.24 5.92 -5.78
N LEU A 92 3.11 5.23 -5.82
CA LEU A 92 2.96 3.91 -5.19
C LEU A 92 3.88 2.88 -5.85
N ALA A 93 3.91 2.82 -7.19
CA ALA A 93 4.80 1.92 -7.93
C ALA A 93 6.27 2.16 -7.58
N GLN A 94 6.69 3.42 -7.50
CA GLN A 94 8.04 3.77 -7.06
C GLN A 94 8.32 3.25 -5.64
N TRP A 95 7.45 3.54 -4.67
CA TRP A 95 7.65 3.08 -3.29
C TRP A 95 7.67 1.57 -3.15
N MET A 96 6.89 0.84 -3.95
CA MET A 96 6.90 -0.62 -3.97
C MET A 96 8.23 -1.17 -4.50
N ARG A 97 8.86 -0.50 -5.47
CA ARG A 97 10.18 -0.87 -5.99
C ARG A 97 11.34 -0.51 -5.03
N GLU A 98 11.14 0.46 -4.15
CA GLU A 98 12.08 0.87 -3.09
C GLU A 98 12.00 0.01 -1.81
N MET A 99 11.07 -0.96 -1.74
CA MET A 99 10.89 -1.79 -0.56
C MET A 99 12.12 -2.64 -0.26
#